data_AF-A0A183UWE7-F1
#
_entry.id   AF-A0A183UWE7-F1
#
_cell.length_a   1.000
_cell.length_b   1.000
_cell.length_c   1.000
_cell.angle_alpha   90.00
_cell.angle_beta   90.00
_cell.angle_gamma   90.00
#
_symmetry.space_group_name_H-M   'P 1'
#
loop_
_entity.id
_entity.type
_entity.pdbx_description
1 polymer ?
#
loop_
_entity_poly.entity_id
_entity_poly.type
_entity_poly.pdbx_seq_one_letter_code
_entity_poly.pdbx_strand_id
1 'polypeptide(L)'
;KDFYVGLPAELSERVATVANSTEYESFKDFLYTFLYKLLNFSRTQNLRRVALGYPKWMDVDDEVAFNSGEVHAVENVAALGVGTARGLASVPAAIMRNSLITTDVWEKLSKPTDVNPVKDIVIDRRALRGHGFFYSPHPTRKNVFFLSISLYFLNIFSLAKVQ
;
A
#
# COMPACT_ATOMS: atom_id res chain seq x y z
N LYS A 1 11.56 -16.12 -8.39
CA LYS A 1 11.82 -14.82 -7.73
C LYS A 1 11.08 -13.84 -8.61
N ASP A 2 9.91 -13.39 -8.16
CA ASP A 2 8.91 -12.75 -9.03
C ASP A 2 8.44 -11.44 -8.40
N PHE A 3 9.39 -10.67 -7.84
CA PHE A 3 9.15 -9.35 -7.23
C PHE A 3 10.38 -8.47 -7.48
N TYR A 4 10.14 -7.24 -7.92
CA TYR A 4 11.13 -6.27 -8.36
C TYR A 4 10.84 -4.90 -7.74
N VAL A 5 11.90 -4.20 -7.36
CA VAL A 5 11.89 -2.77 -7.04
C VAL A 5 12.78 -2.14 -8.09
N GLY A 6 12.19 -1.35 -8.99
CA GLY A 6 12.84 -0.98 -10.26
C GLY A 6 12.83 -2.18 -11.22
N LEU A 7 11.84 -2.23 -12.09
CA LEU A 7 11.68 -3.31 -13.06
C LEU A 7 12.63 -3.09 -14.25
N PRO A 8 13.39 -4.12 -14.68
CA PRO A 8 14.16 -4.06 -15.91
C PRO A 8 13.27 -3.74 -17.11
N ALA A 9 13.76 -2.90 -18.03
CA ALA A 9 13.00 -2.45 -19.20
C ALA A 9 12.46 -3.62 -20.05
N GLU A 10 13.21 -4.71 -20.16
CA GLU A 10 12.84 -5.94 -20.87
C GLU A 10 11.55 -6.60 -20.34
N LEU A 11 11.21 -6.35 -19.08
CA LEU A 11 10.04 -6.92 -18.42
C LEU A 11 8.85 -5.96 -18.37
N SER A 12 9.03 -4.69 -18.76
CA SER A 12 8.00 -3.65 -18.64
C SER A 12 6.74 -3.97 -19.44
N GLU A 13 6.89 -4.54 -20.64
CA GLU A 13 5.75 -4.92 -21.50
C GLU A 13 4.97 -6.12 -20.96
N ARG A 14 5.51 -6.85 -19.98
CA ARG A 14 4.88 -8.04 -19.38
C ARG A 14 4.06 -7.70 -18.13
N VAL A 15 4.08 -6.45 -17.69
CA VAL A 15 3.34 -5.97 -16.52
C VAL A 15 1.88 -5.75 -16.91
N ALA A 16 0.97 -6.05 -15.97
CA ALA A 16 -0.43 -5.70 -16.15
C ALA A 16 -0.57 -4.16 -16.14
N THR A 17 -1.23 -3.63 -17.16
CA THR A 17 -1.42 -2.18 -17.31
C THR A 17 -2.73 -1.71 -16.70
N VAL A 18 -2.72 -0.51 -16.14
CA VAL A 18 -3.93 0.22 -15.74
C VAL A 18 -4.64 0.73 -17.00
N ALA A 19 -5.95 0.60 -17.04
CA ALA A 19 -6.78 1.18 -18.10
C ALA A 19 -7.57 2.36 -17.54
N ASN A 20 -7.92 3.32 -18.41
CA ASN A 20 -8.79 4.42 -18.03
C ASN A 20 -10.11 3.89 -17.47
N SER A 21 -10.60 4.54 -16.41
CA SER A 21 -11.90 4.24 -15.84
C SER A 21 -13.01 4.57 -16.83
N THR A 22 -14.14 3.88 -16.69
CA THR A 22 -15.32 4.19 -17.49
C THR A 22 -15.92 5.55 -17.11
N GLU A 23 -16.69 6.18 -17.99
CA GLU A 23 -17.36 7.46 -17.69
C GLU A 23 -18.25 7.37 -16.44
N TYR A 24 -18.90 6.23 -16.22
CA TYR A 24 -19.71 5.97 -15.04
C TYR A 24 -18.87 5.93 -13.75
N GLU A 25 -17.73 5.24 -13.78
CA GLU A 25 -16.82 5.17 -12.63
C GLU A 25 -16.19 6.53 -12.34
N SER A 26 -15.76 7.25 -13.38
CA SER A 26 -15.29 8.64 -13.27
C SER A 26 -16.32 9.56 -12.62
N PHE A 27 -17.60 9.47 -13.03
CA PHE A 27 -18.67 10.27 -12.45
C PHE A 27 -18.96 9.89 -11.00
N LYS A 28 -18.97 8.59 -10.70
CA LYS A 28 -19.14 8.09 -9.33
C LYS A 28 -18.01 8.60 -8.43
N ASP A 29 -16.76 8.50 -8.85
CA ASP A 29 -15.61 8.96 -8.10
C ASP A 29 -15.60 10.48 -7.92
N PHE A 30 -16.02 11.22 -8.96
CA PHE A 30 -16.25 12.66 -8.84
C PHE A 30 -17.28 12.96 -7.75
N LEU A 31 -18.44 12.29 -7.75
CA LEU A 31 -19.50 12.53 -6.78
C LEU A 31 -19.05 12.18 -5.35
N TYR A 32 -18.39 11.03 -5.16
CA TYR A 32 -17.83 10.64 -3.86
C TYR A 32 -16.79 11.65 -3.37
N THR A 33 -15.86 12.05 -4.23
CA THR A 33 -14.80 13.01 -3.91
C THR A 33 -15.37 14.39 -3.62
N PHE A 34 -16.36 14.83 -4.39
CA PHE A 34 -17.05 16.11 -4.20
C PHE A 34 -17.77 16.16 -2.85
N LEU A 35 -18.58 15.14 -2.55
CA LEU A 35 -19.27 15.02 -1.25
C LEU A 35 -18.28 14.97 -0.10
N TYR A 36 -17.21 14.18 -0.22
CA TYR A 36 -16.16 14.08 0.80
C TYR A 36 -15.43 15.43 1.01
N LYS A 37 -15.09 16.15 -0.06
CA LYS A 37 -14.45 17.47 0.01
C LYS A 37 -15.38 18.54 0.56
N LEU A 38 -16.66 18.51 0.22
CA LEU A 38 -17.66 19.44 0.76
C LEU A 38 -17.80 19.28 2.26
N LEU A 39 -17.84 18.03 2.74
CA LEU A 39 -17.92 17.69 4.17
C LEU A 39 -16.61 17.98 4.92
N ASN A 40 -15.46 17.95 4.24
CA ASN A 40 -14.13 18.11 4.85
C ASN A 40 -13.37 19.36 4.33
N PHE A 41 -14.10 20.38 3.89
CA PHE A 41 -13.58 21.57 3.20
C PHE A 41 -12.47 22.31 3.98
N SER A 42 -12.46 22.20 5.31
CA SER A 42 -11.49 22.88 6.18
C SER A 42 -10.15 22.13 6.35
N ARG A 43 -9.93 20.96 5.74
CA ARG A 43 -8.82 20.05 6.10
C ARG A 43 -7.82 19.67 5.02
N THR A 44 -7.97 20.10 3.77
CA THR A 44 -7.06 19.66 2.70
C THR A 44 -5.71 20.35 2.80
N GLN A 45 -4.76 19.68 3.45
CA GLN A 45 -3.33 20.00 3.38
C GLN A 45 -2.81 19.87 1.95
N ASN A 46 -1.83 20.70 1.61
CA ASN A 46 -1.30 20.99 0.27
C ASN A 46 -0.54 19.84 -0.44
N LEU A 47 -0.77 18.57 -0.08
CA LEU A 47 -0.03 17.43 -0.66
C LEU A 47 -0.29 17.28 -2.17
N ARG A 48 -1.53 17.51 -2.61
CA ARG A 48 -1.85 17.54 -4.05
C ARG A 48 -1.05 18.58 -4.80
N ARG A 49 -0.83 19.77 -4.22
CA ARG A 49 -0.03 20.83 -4.84
C ARG A 49 1.43 20.43 -5.03
N VAL A 50 2.00 19.66 -4.11
CA VAL A 50 3.36 19.12 -4.24
C VAL A 50 3.40 18.06 -5.33
N ALA A 51 2.41 17.16 -5.36
CA ALA A 51 2.31 16.10 -6.35
C ALA A 51 2.11 16.62 -7.78
N LEU A 52 1.38 17.73 -7.96
CA LEU A 52 1.24 18.42 -9.25
C LEU A 52 2.56 18.99 -9.79
N GLY A 53 3.61 19.07 -8.97
CA GLY A 53 4.95 19.48 -9.38
C GLY A 53 5.82 18.33 -9.91
N TYR A 54 5.31 17.10 -9.95
CA TYR A 54 6.06 15.95 -10.43
C TYR A 54 6.26 15.98 -11.96
N PRO A 55 7.31 15.31 -12.48
CA PRO A 55 7.47 15.14 -13.92
C PRO A 55 6.20 14.51 -14.54
N LYS A 56 5.88 14.86 -15.79
CA LYS A 56 4.65 14.40 -16.47
C LYS A 56 4.48 12.88 -16.48
N TRP A 57 5.56 12.12 -16.51
CA TRP A 57 5.52 10.65 -16.47
C TRP A 57 5.16 10.10 -15.07
N MET A 58 5.11 10.93 -14.04
CA MET A 58 4.65 10.62 -12.67
C MET A 58 3.47 11.52 -12.27
N ASP A 59 2.63 11.89 -13.24
CA ASP A 59 1.43 12.68 -12.96
C ASP A 59 0.47 11.87 -12.08
N VAL A 60 0.02 12.48 -10.99
CA VAL A 60 -0.89 11.86 -10.02
C VAL A 60 -2.36 11.97 -10.43
N ASP A 61 -2.67 12.80 -11.44
CA ASP A 61 -4.01 12.93 -11.99
C ASP A 61 -4.25 12.03 -13.22
N ASP A 62 -3.20 11.38 -13.74
CA ASP A 62 -3.27 10.42 -14.84
C ASP A 62 -2.81 9.02 -14.37
N GLU A 63 -3.77 8.15 -14.06
CA GLU A 63 -3.48 6.78 -13.62
C GLU A 63 -2.77 5.94 -14.70
N VAL A 64 -2.90 6.30 -15.98
CA VAL A 64 -2.24 5.60 -17.09
C VAL A 64 -0.75 5.94 -17.17
N ALA A 65 -0.30 7.03 -16.54
CA ALA A 65 1.11 7.39 -16.45
C ALA A 65 1.95 6.29 -15.77
N PHE A 66 1.34 5.52 -14.86
CA PHE A 66 1.97 4.39 -14.19
C PHE A 66 2.33 3.22 -15.11
N ASN A 67 1.77 3.16 -16.33
CA ASN A 67 2.10 2.12 -17.31
C ASN A 67 3.44 2.37 -18.01
N SER A 68 4.03 3.55 -17.85
CA SER A 68 5.27 3.91 -18.52
C SER A 68 6.45 3.09 -18.00
N GLY A 69 7.33 2.69 -18.92
CA GLY A 69 8.55 1.96 -18.56
C GLY A 69 9.47 2.82 -17.68
N GLU A 70 9.44 4.15 -17.83
CA GLU A 70 10.18 5.06 -16.96
C GLU A 70 9.70 4.96 -15.50
N VAL A 71 8.39 4.90 -15.25
CA VAL A 71 7.86 4.71 -13.89
C VAL A 71 8.29 3.36 -13.33
N HIS A 72 8.14 2.28 -14.11
CA HIS A 72 8.49 0.95 -13.65
C HIS A 72 9.97 0.82 -13.26
N ALA A 73 10.87 1.53 -13.94
CA ALA A 73 12.30 1.51 -13.68
C ALA A 73 12.70 2.24 -12.38
N VAL A 74 11.86 3.14 -11.86
CA VAL A 74 12.17 3.88 -10.63
C VAL A 74 12.16 2.94 -9.43
N GLU A 75 13.27 2.91 -8.69
CA GLU A 75 13.43 2.13 -7.46
C GLU A 75 12.70 2.78 -6.26
N ASN A 76 11.37 2.92 -6.35
CA ASN A 76 10.55 3.42 -5.26
C ASN A 76 9.96 2.27 -4.44
N VAL A 77 10.64 1.92 -3.36
CA VAL A 77 10.23 0.86 -2.41
C VAL A 77 8.86 1.11 -1.77
N ALA A 78 8.35 2.35 -1.76
CA ALA A 78 7.09 2.69 -1.11
C ALA A 78 5.86 2.41 -1.99
N ALA A 79 5.99 2.46 -3.31
CA ALA A 79 4.84 2.45 -4.22
C ALA A 79 5.01 1.68 -5.53
N LEU A 80 6.25 1.48 -6.02
CA LEU A 80 6.49 0.95 -7.38
C LEU A 80 7.04 -0.48 -7.36
N GLY A 81 6.69 -1.25 -6.34
CA GLY A 81 7.01 -2.68 -6.29
C GLY A 81 6.17 -3.48 -7.29
N VAL A 82 6.83 -4.13 -8.26
CA VAL A 82 6.16 -4.96 -9.27
C VAL A 82 6.41 -6.43 -8.94
N GLY A 83 5.36 -7.22 -8.78
CA GLY A 83 5.52 -8.65 -8.56
C GLY A 83 4.27 -9.47 -8.78
N THR A 84 4.46 -10.79 -8.84
CA THR A 84 3.35 -11.74 -8.96
C THR A 84 2.79 -12.08 -7.59
N ALA A 85 1.53 -12.52 -7.55
CA ALA A 85 0.90 -13.01 -6.32
C ALA A 85 1.73 -14.13 -5.66
N ARG A 86 2.35 -15.01 -6.47
CA ARG A 86 3.25 -16.08 -5.98
C ARG A 86 4.52 -15.51 -5.35
N GLY A 87 5.14 -14.52 -6.01
CA GLY A 87 6.31 -13.82 -5.49
C GLY A 87 6.01 -13.15 -4.15
N LEU A 88 4.91 -12.42 -4.07
CA LEU A 88 4.47 -11.75 -2.85
C LEU A 88 4.13 -12.74 -1.73
N ALA A 89 3.43 -13.84 -2.01
CA ALA A 89 3.08 -14.85 -1.01
C ALA A 89 4.30 -15.65 -0.48
N SER A 90 5.42 -15.67 -1.22
CA SER A 90 6.63 -16.36 -0.77
C SER A 90 7.29 -15.67 0.44
N VAL A 91 7.16 -14.34 0.56
CA VAL A 91 7.72 -13.55 1.67
C VAL A 91 7.11 -13.93 3.03
N PRO A 92 5.78 -13.87 3.22
CA PRO A 92 5.19 -14.29 4.48
C PRO A 92 5.42 -15.77 4.78
N ALA A 93 5.40 -16.63 3.75
CA ALA A 93 5.69 -18.06 3.94
C ALA A 93 7.11 -18.29 4.47
N ALA A 94 8.10 -17.54 3.97
CA ALA A 94 9.48 -17.59 4.48
C ALA A 94 9.60 -17.04 5.91
N ILE A 95 8.90 -15.95 6.23
CA ILE A 95 8.84 -15.40 7.59
C ILE A 95 8.26 -16.42 8.56
N MET A 96 7.14 -17.06 8.22
CA MET A 96 6.49 -18.07 9.08
C MET A 96 7.37 -19.30 9.32
N ARG A 97 8.20 -19.67 8.35
CA ARG A 97 9.18 -20.77 8.44
C ARG A 97 10.45 -20.39 9.21
N ASN A 98 10.51 -19.18 9.81
CA ASN A 98 11.69 -18.62 10.48
C ASN A 98 12.96 -18.60 9.58
N SER A 99 12.80 -18.55 8.25
CA SER A 99 13.93 -18.62 7.33
C SER A 99 14.41 -17.25 6.86
N LEU A 100 13.78 -16.16 7.30
CA LEU A 100 14.05 -14.80 6.82
C LEU A 100 14.40 -13.81 7.95
N ILE A 101 13.77 -13.95 9.12
CA ILE A 101 13.95 -13.04 10.25
C ILE A 101 14.18 -13.84 11.53
N THR A 102 14.91 -13.24 12.47
CA THR A 102 15.13 -13.82 13.80
C THR A 102 13.86 -13.72 14.65
N THR A 103 13.80 -14.54 15.71
CA THR A 103 12.70 -14.54 16.67
C THR A 103 12.54 -13.16 17.33
N ASP A 104 13.62 -12.47 17.67
CA ASP A 104 13.60 -11.14 18.28
C ASP A 104 12.98 -10.08 17.36
N VAL A 105 13.25 -10.19 16.05
CA VAL A 105 12.64 -9.29 15.05
C VAL A 105 11.17 -9.63 14.90
N TRP A 106 10.81 -10.91 14.86
CA TRP A 106 9.41 -11.33 14.83
C TRP A 106 8.64 -10.83 16.06
N GLU A 107 9.21 -10.90 17.26
CA GLU A 107 8.56 -10.41 18.47
C GLU A 107 8.24 -8.90 18.37
N LYS A 108 9.19 -8.11 17.85
CA LYS A 108 8.98 -6.68 17.60
C LYS A 108 7.91 -6.43 16.54
N LEU A 109 7.93 -7.18 15.43
CA LEU A 109 6.97 -7.05 14.34
C LEU A 109 5.58 -7.60 14.68
N SER A 110 5.45 -8.44 15.72
CA SER A 110 4.16 -9.06 16.06
C SER A 110 3.19 -8.11 16.77
N LYS A 111 3.65 -6.93 17.18
CA LYS A 111 2.86 -5.92 17.90
C LYS A 111 3.05 -4.53 17.27
N PRO A 112 2.01 -3.68 17.31
CA PRO A 112 2.14 -2.30 16.88
C PRO A 112 3.11 -1.55 17.82
N THR A 113 3.69 -0.46 17.33
CA THR A 113 4.56 0.40 18.14
C THR A 113 3.77 1.10 19.24
N ASP A 114 2.53 1.49 18.93
CA ASP A 114 1.57 2.03 19.88
C ASP A 114 0.32 1.14 19.96
N VAL A 115 -0.14 0.89 21.18
CA VAL A 115 -1.37 0.11 21.44
C VAL A 115 -2.66 0.88 21.15
N ASN A 116 -2.54 2.20 20.94
CA ASN A 116 -3.67 3.07 20.64
C ASN A 116 -3.65 3.49 19.17
N PRO A 117 -4.80 3.44 18.45
CA PRO A 117 -4.87 3.92 17.07
C PRO A 117 -4.51 5.40 16.98
N VAL A 118 -3.46 5.70 16.22
CA VAL A 118 -3.03 7.08 15.94
C VAL A 118 -3.80 7.59 14.73
N LYS A 119 -4.21 8.87 14.78
CA LYS A 119 -4.85 9.53 13.65
C LYS A 119 -3.81 9.84 12.58
N ASP A 120 -3.97 9.25 11.40
CA ASP A 120 -3.23 9.64 10.21
C ASP A 120 -3.75 10.98 9.69
N ILE A 121 -2.86 11.96 9.52
CA ILE A 121 -3.20 13.31 9.05
C ILE A 121 -3.43 13.39 7.53
N VAL A 122 -2.89 12.43 6.77
CA VAL A 122 -2.97 12.35 5.31
C VAL A 122 -4.24 11.63 4.88
N ILE A 123 -4.56 10.52 5.55
CA ILE A 123 -5.68 9.62 5.19
C ILE A 123 -6.91 9.88 6.06
N ASP A 124 -6.78 10.72 7.10
CA ASP A 124 -7.81 11.06 8.08
C ASP A 124 -8.45 9.83 8.75
N ARG A 125 -7.69 8.74 8.88
CA ARG A 125 -8.12 7.49 9.51
C ARG A 125 -7.29 7.19 10.74
N ARG A 126 -7.92 6.57 11.74
CA ARG A 126 -7.20 6.02 12.90
C ARG A 126 -6.81 4.59 12.61
N ALA A 127 -5.53 4.27 12.73
CA ALA A 127 -5.02 2.92 12.51
C ALA A 127 -3.91 2.58 13.51
N LEU A 128 -3.78 1.31 13.85
CA LEU A 128 -2.61 0.80 14.56
C LEU A 128 -1.47 0.59 13.56
N ARG A 129 -0.29 1.11 13.88
CA ARG A 129 0.89 1.07 13.02
C ARG A 129 2.14 0.71 13.80
N GLY A 130 3.14 0.22 13.08
CA GLY A 130 4.45 -0.08 13.63
C GLY A 130 5.36 -0.76 12.63
N HIS A 131 6.63 -0.35 12.60
CA HIS A 131 7.67 -0.98 11.78
C HIS A 131 7.33 -1.13 10.28
N GLY A 132 6.52 -0.22 9.73
CA GLY A 132 6.10 -0.24 8.32
C GLY A 132 4.82 -1.04 8.01
N PHE A 133 4.18 -1.62 9.02
CA PHE A 133 2.95 -2.42 8.85
C PHE A 133 1.73 -1.79 9.53
N PHE A 134 0.56 -2.25 9.08
CA PHE A 134 -0.72 -1.99 9.73
C PHE A 134 -1.11 -3.17 10.60
N TYR A 135 -1.81 -2.88 11.70
CA TYR A 135 -2.24 -3.90 12.65
C TYR A 135 -3.75 -3.83 12.88
N SER A 136 -4.35 -4.99 13.08
CA SER A 136 -5.72 -5.11 13.59
C SER A 136 -5.76 -6.09 14.75
N PRO A 137 -6.56 -5.83 15.80
CA PRO A 137 -6.67 -6.73 16.93
C PRO A 137 -7.31 -8.06 16.50
N HIS A 138 -6.84 -9.17 17.07
CA HIS A 138 -7.44 -10.48 16.86
C HIS A 138 -8.87 -10.50 17.43
N PRO A 139 -9.88 -11.02 16.72
CA PRO A 139 -11.28 -10.94 17.12
C PRO A 139 -11.56 -11.64 18.45
N THR A 140 -10.79 -12.67 18.78
CA THR A 140 -11.00 -13.51 19.97
C THR A 140 -9.86 -13.51 20.99
N ARG A 141 -8.64 -13.08 20.62
CA ARG A 141 -7.45 -13.19 21.48
C ARG A 141 -6.98 -11.80 21.87
N LYS A 142 -6.87 -11.54 23.18
CA LYS A 142 -6.37 -10.27 23.68
C LYS A 142 -4.87 -10.14 23.41
N ASN A 143 -4.42 -8.93 23.09
CA ASN A 143 -3.01 -8.58 22.83
C ASN A 143 -2.34 -9.36 21.69
N VAL A 144 -3.14 -9.95 20.79
CA VAL A 144 -2.66 -10.56 19.55
C VAL A 144 -3.16 -9.71 18.40
N PHE A 145 -2.30 -9.46 17.42
CA PHE A 145 -2.60 -8.60 16.29
C PHE A 145 -2.38 -9.36 14.98
N PHE A 146 -3.23 -9.09 14.00
CA PHE A 146 -2.96 -9.43 12.62
C PHE A 146 -2.05 -8.37 12.03
N LEU A 147 -0.99 -8.83 11.36
CA LEU A 147 -0.14 -7.98 10.56
C LEU A 147 -0.73 -7.91 9.16
N SER A 148 -1.01 -6.70 8.70
CA SER A 148 -1.54 -6.41 7.37
C SER A 148 -0.56 -5.55 6.59
N ILE A 149 -0.37 -5.93 5.33
CA ILE A 149 0.35 -5.13 4.34
C ILE A 149 -0.74 -4.41 3.55
N SER A 150 -0.95 -3.12 3.85
CA SER A 150 -1.90 -2.32 3.09
C SER A 150 -1.24 -1.83 1.81
N LEU A 151 -1.53 -2.50 0.71
CA LEU A 151 -1.46 -1.91 -0.63
C LEU A 151 -2.82 -1.23 -0.83
N TYR A 152 -2.84 0.08 -1.03
CA TYR A 152 -4.08 0.89 -1.06
C TYR A 152 -5.11 0.45 -2.12
N PHE A 153 -4.75 -0.47 -3.02
CA PHE A 153 -5.66 -1.01 -4.02
C PHE A 153 -6.26 -2.39 -3.71
N LEU A 154 -5.79 -3.12 -2.69
CA LEU A 154 -6.27 -4.49 -2.45
C LEU A 154 -5.82 -5.01 -1.06
N ASN A 155 -6.76 -5.14 -0.12
CA ASN A 155 -6.55 -5.85 1.15
C ASN A 155 -6.38 -7.35 0.85
N ILE A 156 -5.16 -7.84 0.58
CA ILE A 156 -4.97 -9.26 0.19
C ILE A 156 -4.39 -10.14 1.30
N PHE A 157 -3.60 -9.64 2.27
CA PHE A 157 -2.99 -10.56 3.23
C PHE A 157 -3.00 -10.06 4.68
N SER A 158 -3.64 -10.88 5.52
CA SER A 158 -3.57 -10.84 6.98
C SER A 158 -2.72 -12.03 7.44
N LEU A 159 -1.64 -11.75 8.17
CA LEU A 159 -0.74 -12.78 8.71
C LEU A 159 -0.97 -12.91 10.21
N ALA A 160 -1.40 -14.09 10.64
CA ALA A 160 -1.29 -14.53 12.03
C ALA A 160 -0.55 -15.86 12.08
N LYS A 161 0.42 -15.93 12.99
CA LYS A 161 1.01 -17.21 13.40
C LYS A 161 0.00 -17.87 14.32
N VAL A 162 -0.54 -19.02 13.90
CA VAL A 162 -1.28 -19.91 14.80
C VAL A 162 -0.22 -20.53 15.71
N GLN A 163 -0.23 -20.14 16.98
CA GLN A 163 0.43 -20.87 18.07
C GLN A 163 -0.49 -21.98 18.52
#